data_AF-A0A5B9P5M6-F1
#
_entry.id   AF-A0A5B9P5M6-F1
#
_cell.length_a   1.000
_cell.length_b   1.000
_cell.length_c   1.000
_cell.angle_alpha   90.00
_cell.angle_beta   90.00
_cell.angle_gamma   90.00
#
_symmetry.space_group_name_H-M   'P 1'
#
loop_
_entity.id
_entity.type
_entity.pdbx_description
1 polymer ?
#
loop_
_entity_poly.entity_id
_entity_poly.type
_entity_poly.pdbx_seq_one_letter_code
_entity_poly.pdbx_strand_id
1 'polypeptide(L)'
;MKLSRVNNWPIRFAIGFAILVICTVVIGGCGDGGRPYHAVRGVVKFNKDDSTARFGMIEFRSESEPIVTARSTINKDGTFSLRTGDREGAVAGWHTVVIMQSVQNLHGKVKHDHGLEAASKYLDHRKTDLRVEVTEATAEEDLILKIDHLPK
;
A
#
# COMPACT_ATOMS: atom_id res chain seq x y z
N MET A 1 -72.90 -42.64 -20.41
CA MET A 1 -71.52 -43.02 -20.81
C MET A 1 -70.71 -41.73 -20.94
N LYS A 2 -69.82 -41.46 -19.97
CA LYS A 2 -69.03 -40.21 -19.85
C LYS A 2 -67.80 -40.29 -20.74
N LEU A 3 -67.57 -39.30 -21.62
CA LEU A 3 -66.29 -39.08 -22.27
C LEU A 3 -65.64 -37.84 -21.62
N SER A 4 -64.53 -38.06 -20.93
CA SER A 4 -63.73 -37.05 -20.25
C SER A 4 -62.89 -36.25 -21.25
N ARG A 5 -63.00 -34.90 -21.21
CA ARG A 5 -62.04 -34.00 -21.86
C ARG A 5 -60.73 -34.02 -21.09
N VAL A 6 -59.63 -34.30 -21.77
CA VAL A 6 -58.27 -34.22 -21.22
C VAL A 6 -57.71 -32.85 -21.59
N ASN A 7 -57.52 -31.99 -20.58
CA ASN A 7 -56.95 -30.66 -20.71
C ASN A 7 -55.41 -30.76 -20.76
N ASN A 8 -54.81 -30.43 -21.91
CA ASN A 8 -53.35 -30.40 -22.08
C ASN A 8 -52.86 -28.95 -22.29
N TRP A 9 -52.59 -28.21 -21.20
CA TRP A 9 -51.75 -26.99 -21.18
C TRP A 9 -51.38 -26.74 -19.70
N PRO A 10 -50.09 -26.65 -19.28
CA PRO A 10 -49.10 -25.72 -19.81
C PRO A 10 -47.65 -26.26 -19.85
N ILE A 11 -47.34 -27.24 -20.70
CA ILE A 11 -45.95 -27.75 -20.80
C ILE A 11 -45.01 -26.75 -21.53
N ARG A 12 -45.57 -25.78 -22.27
CA ARG A 12 -44.79 -24.81 -23.07
C ARG A 12 -44.17 -23.65 -22.30
N PHE A 13 -44.56 -23.42 -21.03
CA PHE A 13 -44.04 -22.30 -20.23
C PHE A 13 -42.80 -22.67 -19.38
N ALA A 14 -42.55 -23.95 -19.13
CA ALA A 14 -41.45 -24.37 -18.25
C ALA A 14 -40.07 -24.39 -18.93
N ILE A 15 -40.02 -24.55 -20.26
CA ILE A 15 -38.74 -24.74 -20.99
C ILE A 15 -38.07 -23.39 -21.31
N GLY A 16 -38.84 -22.31 -21.48
CA GLY A 16 -38.29 -20.98 -21.78
C GLY A 16 -37.60 -20.30 -20.60
N PHE A 17 -37.97 -20.63 -19.37
CA PHE A 17 -37.43 -19.99 -18.16
C PHE A 17 -36.08 -20.57 -17.73
N ALA A 18 -35.82 -21.85 -18.04
CA ALA A 18 -34.58 -22.54 -17.65
C ALA A 18 -33.35 -22.09 -18.46
N ILE A 19 -33.54 -21.62 -19.70
CA ILE A 19 -32.43 -21.22 -20.58
C ILE A 19 -31.94 -19.79 -20.27
N LEU A 20 -32.82 -18.90 -19.78
CA LEU A 20 -32.45 -17.52 -19.44
C LEU A 20 -31.58 -17.42 -18.16
N VAL A 21 -31.74 -18.35 -17.22
CA VAL A 21 -31.05 -18.33 -15.92
C VAL A 21 -29.60 -18.84 -16.01
N ILE A 22 -29.28 -19.66 -17.01
CA ILE A 22 -27.92 -20.22 -17.19
C ILE A 22 -26.95 -19.20 -17.85
N CYS A 23 -27.46 -18.25 -18.65
CA CYS A 23 -26.59 -17.27 -19.32
C CYS A 23 -26.13 -16.10 -18.41
N THR A 24 -26.72 -15.90 -17.23
CA THR A 24 -26.33 -14.79 -16.33
C THR A 24 -25.15 -15.12 -15.40
N VAL A 25 -24.65 -16.36 -15.37
CA VAL A 25 -23.61 -16.79 -14.41
C VAL A 25 -22.17 -16.59 -14.92
N VAL A 26 -21.97 -16.23 -16.20
CA VAL A 26 -20.62 -16.22 -16.82
C VAL A 26 -19.91 -14.85 -16.79
N ILE A 27 -20.43 -13.84 -16.08
CA ILE A 27 -19.83 -12.48 -16.07
C ILE A 27 -19.02 -12.16 -14.81
N GLY A 28 -18.90 -13.09 -13.86
CA GLY A 28 -18.16 -12.86 -12.62
C GLY A 28 -16.77 -13.49 -12.64
N GLY A 29 -15.74 -12.78 -13.14
CA GLY A 29 -14.38 -13.27 -12.94
C GLY A 29 -13.28 -12.69 -13.82
N CYS A 30 -13.22 -11.37 -14.02
CA CYS A 30 -11.98 -10.72 -14.41
C CYS A 30 -11.44 -9.95 -13.18
N GLY A 31 -11.07 -10.70 -12.15
CA GLY A 31 -10.24 -10.19 -11.08
C GLY A 31 -8.79 -10.35 -11.53
N ASP A 32 -8.14 -9.24 -11.88
CA ASP A 32 -6.68 -9.18 -11.98
C ASP A 32 -6.13 -9.77 -10.67
N GLY A 33 -5.48 -10.94 -10.73
CA GLY A 33 -5.07 -11.73 -9.55
C GLY A 33 -3.94 -11.10 -8.74
N GLY A 34 -3.70 -9.80 -8.92
CA GLY A 34 -2.74 -9.02 -8.17
C GLY A 34 -3.19 -8.76 -6.74
N ARG A 35 -2.22 -8.57 -5.85
CA ARG A 35 -2.49 -8.13 -4.47
C ARG A 35 -3.07 -6.71 -4.48
N PRO A 36 -4.01 -6.40 -3.57
CA PRO A 36 -4.59 -5.07 -3.48
C PRO A 36 -3.52 -4.05 -3.09
N TYR A 37 -3.75 -2.80 -3.47
CA TYR A 37 -2.96 -1.65 -3.03
C TYR A 37 -3.73 -0.92 -1.94
N HIS A 38 -3.04 -0.52 -0.88
CA HIS A 38 -3.62 0.26 0.22
C HIS A 38 -2.90 1.59 0.32
N ALA A 39 -3.66 2.67 0.55
CA ALA A 39 -3.08 3.98 0.82
C ALA A 39 -2.15 3.87 2.04
N VAL A 40 -1.01 4.54 1.97
CA VAL A 40 -0.05 4.57 3.08
C VAL A 40 0.42 6.00 3.27
N ARG A 41 0.09 6.55 4.44
CA ARG A 41 0.47 7.88 4.88
C ARG A 41 1.06 7.79 6.27
N GLY A 42 1.80 8.80 6.67
CA GLY A 42 2.39 8.79 8.00
C GLY A 42 3.38 9.92 8.25
N VAL A 43 4.06 9.81 9.38
CA VAL A 43 5.08 10.74 9.85
C VAL A 43 6.32 9.97 10.32
N VAL A 44 7.50 10.48 9.99
CA VAL A 44 8.78 9.97 10.50
C VAL A 44 9.23 10.81 11.70
N LYS A 45 9.46 10.15 12.84
CA LYS A 45 9.90 10.78 14.10
C LYS A 45 11.19 10.17 14.63
N PHE A 46 11.98 10.94 15.33
CA PHE A 46 13.18 10.47 16.03
C PHE A 46 12.84 9.98 17.44
N ASN A 47 13.37 8.82 17.83
CA ASN A 47 13.15 8.21 19.14
C ASN A 47 13.61 9.08 20.32
N LYS A 48 14.62 9.92 20.12
CA LYS A 48 15.23 10.71 21.19
C LYS A 48 14.30 11.79 21.76
N ASP A 49 13.60 12.51 20.90
CA ASP A 49 12.89 13.74 21.25
C ASP A 49 11.54 13.89 20.53
N ASP A 50 11.07 12.86 19.83
CA ASP A 50 9.88 12.88 18.96
C ASP A 50 9.91 13.98 17.89
N SER A 51 11.08 14.58 17.61
CA SER A 51 11.24 15.52 16.51
C SER A 51 11.07 14.82 15.17
N THR A 52 10.65 15.56 14.15
CA THR A 52 10.32 14.99 12.84
C THR A 52 11.51 15.05 11.88
N ALA A 53 11.63 14.05 11.01
CA ALA A 53 12.61 14.07 9.92
C ALA A 53 12.18 15.12 8.88
N ARG A 54 12.90 16.23 8.77
CA ARG A 54 12.43 17.40 7.98
C ARG A 54 12.70 17.34 6.49
N PHE A 55 13.41 16.31 6.02
CA PHE A 55 13.77 16.11 4.62
C PHE A 55 14.25 14.68 4.42
N GLY A 56 14.06 14.18 3.21
CA GLY A 56 14.51 12.88 2.77
C GLY A 56 13.53 12.23 1.82
N MET A 57 13.81 10.97 1.50
CA MET A 57 12.92 10.09 0.79
C MET A 57 12.69 8.86 1.65
N ILE A 58 11.47 8.35 1.64
CA ILE A 58 11.11 7.07 2.24
C ILE A 58 10.79 6.07 1.14
N GLU A 59 11.27 4.84 1.30
CA GLU A 59 10.99 3.75 0.39
C GLU A 59 10.53 2.51 1.16
N PHE A 60 9.41 1.95 0.71
CA PHE A 60 8.87 0.67 1.13
C PHE A 60 9.12 -0.33 0.01
N ARG A 61 9.96 -1.33 0.26
CA ARG A 61 10.23 -2.42 -0.69
C ARG A 61 9.46 -3.66 -0.27
N SER A 62 8.62 -4.18 -1.15
CA SER A 62 7.85 -5.40 -0.89
C SER A 62 8.80 -6.58 -0.66
N GLU A 63 8.51 -7.39 0.35
CA GLU A 63 9.30 -8.59 0.63
C GLU A 63 8.96 -9.76 -0.29
N SER A 64 7.70 -9.86 -0.72
CA SER A 64 7.26 -10.89 -1.67
C SER A 64 7.60 -10.54 -3.12
N GLU A 65 7.66 -9.26 -3.46
CA GLU A 65 7.91 -8.78 -4.81
C GLU A 65 8.94 -7.63 -4.79
N PRO A 66 10.25 -7.91 -4.62
CA PRO A 66 11.26 -6.86 -4.37
C PRO A 66 11.42 -5.80 -5.47
N ILE A 67 10.91 -6.06 -6.67
CA ILE A 67 10.85 -5.08 -7.78
C ILE A 67 9.78 -4.01 -7.55
N VAL A 68 8.75 -4.32 -6.76
CA VAL A 68 7.66 -3.41 -6.39
C VAL A 68 8.10 -2.58 -5.19
N THR A 69 8.23 -1.28 -5.44
CA THR A 69 8.64 -0.30 -4.43
C THR A 69 7.64 0.84 -4.38
N ALA A 70 7.25 1.24 -3.17
CA ALA A 70 6.46 2.43 -2.92
C ALA A 70 7.36 3.52 -2.32
N ARG A 71 7.29 4.74 -2.85
CA ARG A 71 8.22 5.82 -2.48
C ARG A 71 7.47 7.12 -2.20
N SER A 72 8.09 7.99 -1.40
CA SER A 72 7.64 9.35 -1.18
C SER A 72 8.77 10.27 -0.73
N THR A 73 8.63 11.56 -0.99
CA THR A 73 9.44 12.59 -0.32
C THR A 73 8.89 12.83 1.09
N ILE A 74 9.77 13.00 2.05
CA ILE A 74 9.41 13.41 3.41
C ILE A 74 9.32 14.93 3.45
N ASN A 75 8.15 15.45 3.84
CA ASN A 75 7.88 16.88 3.97
C ASN A 75 8.61 17.47 5.18
N LYS A 76 8.66 18.81 5.26
CA LYS A 76 9.33 19.52 6.38
C LYS A 76 8.76 19.23 7.76
N ASP A 77 7.49 18.83 7.82
CA ASP A 77 6.80 18.42 9.03
C ASP A 77 6.99 16.92 9.34
N GLY A 78 7.74 16.18 8.51
CA GLY A 78 7.98 14.74 8.64
C GLY A 78 6.94 13.86 7.97
N THR A 79 5.89 14.44 7.38
CA THR A 79 4.82 13.66 6.76
C THR A 79 5.24 13.06 5.42
N PHE A 80 4.62 11.95 5.04
CA PHE A 80 4.79 11.30 3.74
C PHE A 80 3.48 10.68 3.26
N SER A 81 3.39 10.44 1.95
CA SER A 81 2.30 9.69 1.32
C SER A 81 2.87 8.85 0.17
N LEU A 82 2.80 7.52 0.30
CA LEU A 82 3.48 6.61 -0.63
C LEU A 82 2.76 6.52 -1.96
N ARG A 83 3.55 6.27 -3.01
CA ARG A 83 3.07 5.89 -4.34
C ARG A 83 3.89 4.75 -4.90
N THR A 84 3.25 3.82 -5.62
CA THR A 84 3.90 2.77 -6.42
C THR A 84 3.63 3.04 -7.90
N GLY A 85 4.62 3.58 -8.60
CA GLY A 85 4.42 4.12 -9.96
C GLY A 85 3.34 5.20 -9.95
N ASP A 86 2.29 5.00 -10.74
CA ASP A 86 1.15 5.93 -10.83
C ASP A 86 0.03 5.64 -9.81
N ARG A 87 0.16 4.59 -9.00
CA ARG A 87 -0.85 4.21 -8.00
C ARG A 87 -0.53 4.83 -6.65
N GLU A 88 -1.57 5.28 -5.95
CA GLU A 88 -1.44 5.68 -4.54
C GLU A 88 -1.20 4.44 -3.66
N GLY A 89 -0.35 4.61 -2.66
CA GLY A 89 -0.12 3.60 -1.64
C GLY A 89 0.96 2.58 -1.99
N ALA A 90 0.86 1.42 -1.37
CA ALA A 90 1.75 0.28 -1.53
C ALA A 90 0.92 -1.01 -1.68
N VAL A 91 1.52 -2.03 -2.28
CA VAL A 91 0.91 -3.36 -2.39
C VAL A 91 0.73 -3.98 -0.99
N ALA A 92 -0.30 -4.81 -0.79
CA ALA A 92 -0.53 -5.48 0.48
C ALA A 92 0.61 -6.46 0.85
N GLY A 93 0.92 -6.52 2.15
CA GLY A 93 1.90 -7.42 2.75
C GLY A 93 3.11 -6.73 3.37
N TRP A 94 4.11 -7.52 3.75
CA TRP A 94 5.31 -7.05 4.45
C TRP A 94 6.26 -6.26 3.55
N HIS A 95 6.75 -5.14 4.09
CA HIS A 95 7.69 -4.25 3.44
C HIS A 95 8.90 -3.99 4.33
N THR A 96 10.08 -4.03 3.72
CA THR A 96 11.29 -3.46 4.29
C THR A 96 11.33 -1.96 4.03
N VAL A 97 11.53 -1.15 5.06
CA VAL A 97 11.50 0.32 4.96
C VAL A 97 12.89 0.92 5.11
N VAL A 98 13.23 1.86 4.23
CA VAL A 98 14.45 2.69 4.33
C VAL A 98 14.08 4.17 4.26
N ILE A 99 14.89 5.00 4.92
CA ILE A 99 14.74 6.45 4.99
C ILE A 99 16.06 7.08 4.57
N MET A 100 16.07 7.70 3.40
CA MET A 100 17.22 8.35 2.78
C MET A 100 17.16 9.86 2.99
N GLN A 101 17.92 10.37 3.96
CA GLN A 101 18.07 11.81 4.13
C GLN A 101 19.25 12.30 3.29
N SER A 102 19.00 13.12 2.28
CA SER A 102 20.09 13.74 1.52
C SER A 102 20.61 14.95 2.30
N VAL A 103 21.67 14.73 3.08
CA VAL A 103 22.41 15.78 3.78
C VAL A 103 23.59 16.18 2.88
N GLN A 104 23.31 16.83 1.76
CA GLN A 104 24.39 17.33 0.90
C GLN A 104 25.06 18.53 1.56
N ASN A 105 26.20 18.27 2.23
CA ASN A 105 27.21 19.30 2.46
C ASN A 105 27.90 19.59 1.11
N LEU A 106 27.23 20.33 0.22
CA LEU A 106 27.87 20.86 -0.98
C LEU A 106 29.00 21.79 -0.54
N HIS A 107 30.24 21.33 -0.73
CA HIS A 107 31.49 22.07 -0.73
C HIS A 107 31.45 23.45 -0.03
N GLY A 108 31.58 23.43 1.29
CA GLY A 108 31.98 24.61 2.07
C GLY A 108 30.85 25.56 2.49
N LYS A 109 30.60 25.56 3.81
CA LYS A 109 30.05 26.70 4.58
C LYS A 109 28.63 27.17 4.28
N VAL A 110 27.71 26.30 3.86
CA VAL A 110 26.30 26.60 4.13
C VAL A 110 25.89 25.87 5.41
N LYS A 111 25.68 26.63 6.50
CA LYS A 111 25.01 26.13 7.70
C LYS A 111 23.56 25.82 7.33
N HIS A 112 23.32 24.61 6.85
CA HIS A 112 21.97 24.08 6.73
C HIS A 112 21.62 23.35 8.03
N ASP A 113 20.55 23.80 8.70
CA ASP A 113 19.97 23.07 9.82
C ASP A 113 19.17 21.89 9.26
N HIS A 114 19.86 20.76 9.18
CA HIS A 114 19.31 19.48 8.82
C HIS A 114 18.66 18.77 10.03
N GLY A 115 18.60 19.41 11.20
CA GLY A 115 18.09 18.77 12.40
C GLY A 115 18.89 17.52 12.77
N LEU A 116 18.20 16.45 13.17
CA LEU A 116 18.79 15.14 13.40
C LEU A 116 18.92 14.37 12.07
N GLU A 117 19.97 13.56 11.99
CA GLU A 117 20.21 12.65 10.87
C GLU A 117 19.89 11.21 11.29
N ALA A 118 19.16 10.48 10.46
CA ALA A 118 18.79 9.08 10.66
C ALA A 118 20.04 8.20 10.77
N ALA A 119 20.00 7.23 11.68
CA ALA A 119 21.07 6.23 11.79
C ALA A 119 21.28 5.52 10.45
N SER A 120 22.55 5.27 10.09
CA SER A 120 22.92 4.72 8.78
C SER A 120 22.30 3.35 8.46
N LYS A 121 21.84 2.60 9.47
CA LYS A 121 21.08 1.36 9.27
C LYS A 121 19.79 1.57 8.46
N TYR A 122 19.16 2.74 8.57
CA TYR A 122 17.93 3.06 7.84
C TYR A 122 18.17 3.41 6.37
N LEU A 123 19.43 3.51 5.91
CA LEU A 123 19.79 3.79 4.52
C LEU A 123 19.97 2.52 3.67
N ASP A 124 20.03 1.34 4.29
CA ASP A 124 20.31 0.07 3.60
C ASP A 124 19.24 -0.96 3.96
N HIS A 125 18.52 -1.46 2.96
CA HIS A 125 17.46 -2.47 3.17
C HIS A 125 17.96 -3.77 3.81
N ARG A 126 19.28 -4.03 3.80
CA ARG A 126 19.88 -5.21 4.43
C ARG A 126 20.21 -4.98 5.90
N LYS A 127 20.22 -3.72 6.36
CA LYS A 127 20.61 -3.34 7.73
C LYS A 127 19.46 -2.74 8.53
N THR A 128 18.48 -2.17 7.85
CA THR A 128 17.28 -1.60 8.48
C THR A 128 16.50 -2.69 9.19
N ASP A 129 16.08 -2.38 10.41
CA ASP A 129 15.14 -3.15 11.22
C ASP A 129 13.69 -2.69 11.00
N LEU A 130 13.45 -1.65 10.18
CA LEU A 130 12.10 -1.17 9.90
C LEU A 130 11.36 -2.14 8.98
N ARG A 131 10.23 -2.63 9.49
CA ARG A 131 9.30 -3.53 8.83
C ARG A 131 7.89 -3.00 9.03
N VAL A 132 7.13 -2.93 7.95
CA VAL A 132 5.71 -2.52 8.00
C VAL A 132 4.89 -3.54 7.22
N GLU A 133 3.81 -4.01 7.81
CA GLU A 133 2.78 -4.76 7.09
C GLU A 133 1.75 -3.78 6.53
N VAL A 134 1.61 -3.77 5.21
CA VAL A 134 0.60 -2.96 4.52
C VAL A 134 -0.69 -3.77 4.45
N THR A 135 -1.72 -3.26 5.12
CA THR A 135 -3.05 -3.86 5.20
C THR A 135 -4.13 -2.79 4.94
N GLU A 136 -5.40 -3.17 4.98
CA GLU A 136 -6.51 -2.22 4.91
C GLU A 136 -6.47 -1.19 6.05
N ALA A 137 -6.08 -1.59 7.26
CA ALA A 137 -5.95 -0.69 8.41
C ALA A 137 -4.90 0.42 8.16
N THR A 138 -3.87 0.14 7.36
CA THR A 138 -2.86 1.14 6.98
C THR A 138 -3.45 2.28 6.14
N ALA A 139 -4.59 2.05 5.49
CA ALA A 139 -5.30 3.09 4.73
C ALA A 139 -6.21 3.96 5.63
N GLU A 140 -6.53 3.51 6.85
CA GLU A 140 -7.44 4.20 7.76
C GLU A 140 -6.69 5.12 8.73
N GLU A 141 -5.41 4.82 9.03
CA GLU A 141 -4.63 5.54 10.04
C GLU A 141 -3.23 5.94 9.53
N ASP A 142 -2.75 7.09 9.98
CA ASP A 142 -1.40 7.56 9.69
C ASP A 142 -0.35 6.76 10.47
N LEU A 143 0.62 6.20 9.76
CA LEU A 143 1.75 5.49 10.37
C LEU A 143 2.68 6.44 11.12
N ILE A 144 3.10 6.05 12.33
CA ILE A 144 4.17 6.75 13.06
C ILE A 144 5.43 5.88 12.99
N LEU A 145 6.37 6.25 12.13
CA LEU A 145 7.65 5.56 12.01
C LEU A 145 8.67 6.22 12.92
N LYS A 146 9.05 5.52 14.00
CA LYS A 146 10.09 5.98 14.91
C LYS A 146 11.46 5.44 14.53
N ILE A 147 12.45 6.33 14.45
CA ILE A 147 13.82 6.01 14.06
C ILE A 147 14.86 6.56 15.03
N ASP A 148 15.98 5.87 15.13
CA ASP A 148 17.16 6.37 15.82
C ASP A 148 17.92 7.39 14.96
N HIS A 149 18.60 8.33 15.62
CA HIS A 149 19.50 9.27 14.95
C HIS A 149 20.96 8.79 15.03
N LEU A 150 21.84 9.32 14.18
CA LEU A 150 23.29 9.13 14.29
C LEU A 150 23.82 9.74 15.60
N PRO A 151 24.72 9.07 16.34
CA PRO A 151 25.41 9.70 17.45
C PRO A 151 26.22 10.90 16.94
N LYS A 152 26.13 12.02 17.66
CA LYS A 152 26.95 13.22 17.39
C LYS A 152 28.34 13.07 17.97
#